data_AF-A0A1Y1L193-F1
#
_entry.id   AF-A0A1Y1L193-F1
#
_cell.length_a   1.000
_cell.length_b   1.000
_cell.length_c   1.000
_cell.angle_alpha   90.00
_cell.angle_beta   90.00
_cell.angle_gamma   90.00
#
_symmetry.space_group_name_H-M   'P 1'
#
loop_
_entity.id
_entity.type
_entity.pdbx_description
1 polymer ?
#
loop_
_entity_poly.entity_id
_entity_poly.type
_entity_poly.pdbx_seq_one_letter_code
_entity_poly.pdbx_strand_id
1 'polypeptide(L)'
;MHNFQEGALERLYHWTQNHCRNVDNLTDLLTQAMCRLQDRPVLFKYVIDEYCISRRAVLVGEFIDALTRGGPSGNPAPIEMRAHDPHVYVTDILVWLNKAIPIENQNLHLLVSLCNKEDKSELLTNAMASICEGICHPLKIRIDKILNASTQSSSLYAITNLIRYYKKSIGKVSEGGLLALTLSELQEKSEQIFLIALQQQVSNCLVRVETPPRDLSP
;
A
#
# COMPACT_ATOMS: atom_id res chain seq x y z
N MET A 1 -46.72 9.43 2.77
CA MET A 1 -45.44 10.12 2.50
C MET A 1 -44.22 9.32 2.98
N HIS A 2 -44.23 8.76 4.20
CA HIS A 2 -43.10 7.99 4.74
C HIS A 2 -42.69 6.76 3.88
N ASN A 3 -43.62 5.90 3.48
CA ASN A 3 -43.32 4.73 2.64
C ASN A 3 -42.74 5.06 1.25
N PHE A 4 -43.11 6.20 0.67
CA PHE A 4 -42.56 6.62 -0.63
C PHE A 4 -41.13 7.14 -0.49
N GLN A 5 -40.81 7.75 0.65
CA GLN A 5 -39.46 8.20 0.97
C GLN A 5 -38.53 7.02 1.25
N GLU A 6 -38.99 6.00 1.98
CA GLU A 6 -38.22 4.77 2.21
C GLU A 6 -37.96 4.01 0.90
N GLY A 7 -38.99 3.79 0.06
CA GLY A 7 -38.80 3.13 -1.23
C GLY A 7 -37.89 3.91 -2.20
N ALA A 8 -37.90 5.24 -2.15
CA ALA A 8 -36.96 6.06 -2.92
C ALA A 8 -35.52 5.94 -2.41
N LEU A 9 -35.32 5.87 -1.09
CA LEU A 9 -34.02 5.68 -0.46
C LEU A 9 -33.44 4.30 -0.73
N GLU A 10 -34.24 3.24 -0.70
CA GLU A 10 -33.81 1.89 -1.08
C GLU A 10 -33.34 1.84 -2.54
N ARG A 11 -34.10 2.46 -3.45
CA ARG A 11 -33.69 2.56 -4.87
C ARG A 11 -32.39 3.34 -5.04
N LEU A 12 -32.24 4.44 -4.32
CA LEU A 12 -30.99 5.23 -4.33
C LEU A 12 -29.82 4.40 -3.80
N TYR A 13 -30.02 3.68 -2.69
CA TYR A 13 -29.02 2.79 -2.11
C TYR A 13 -28.55 1.72 -3.11
N HIS A 14 -29.47 0.96 -3.71
CA HIS A 14 -29.11 -0.08 -4.66
C HIS A 14 -28.42 0.47 -5.91
N TRP A 15 -28.88 1.61 -6.42
CA TRP A 15 -28.23 2.28 -7.55
C TRP A 15 -26.80 2.70 -7.19
N THR A 16 -26.61 3.30 -6.02
CA THR A 16 -25.31 3.80 -5.53
C THR A 16 -24.34 2.64 -5.30
N GLN A 17 -24.79 1.56 -4.64
CA GLN A 17 -23.99 0.36 -4.41
C GLN A 17 -23.53 -0.26 -5.73
N ASN A 18 -24.41 -0.36 -6.73
CA ASN A 18 -24.04 -0.90 -8.04
C ASN A 18 -23.06 0.01 -8.80
N HIS A 19 -23.16 1.34 -8.66
CA HIS A 19 -22.21 2.27 -9.27
C HIS A 19 -20.84 2.27 -8.58
N CYS A 20 -20.79 2.05 -7.27
CA CYS A 20 -19.54 1.86 -6.54
C CYS A 20 -18.74 0.63 -7.00
N ARG A 21 -19.36 -0.32 -7.71
CA ARG A 21 -18.65 -1.44 -8.37
C ARG A 21 -17.95 -1.05 -9.67
N ASN A 22 -18.39 0.04 -10.33
CA ASN A 22 -17.79 0.60 -11.53
C ASN A 22 -16.92 1.81 -11.17
N VAL A 23 -15.79 1.54 -10.54
CA VAL A 23 -15.07 2.53 -9.73
C VAL A 23 -14.28 3.59 -10.51
N ASP A 24 -14.19 3.45 -11.83
CA ASP A 24 -13.45 4.37 -12.69
C ASP A 24 -14.26 5.62 -13.07
N ASN A 25 -15.58 5.59 -12.83
CA ASN A 25 -16.50 6.68 -13.18
C ASN A 25 -17.15 7.27 -11.92
N LEU A 26 -16.36 7.94 -11.08
CA LEU A 26 -16.92 8.82 -10.04
C LEU A 26 -17.66 9.98 -10.73
N THR A 27 -18.99 9.94 -10.69
CA THR A 27 -19.86 10.96 -11.29
C THR A 27 -20.37 11.95 -10.25
N ASP A 28 -20.72 13.16 -10.68
CA ASP A 28 -21.39 14.14 -9.84
C ASP A 28 -22.66 13.58 -9.20
N LEU A 29 -23.39 12.73 -9.93
CA LEU A 29 -24.59 12.07 -9.41
C LEU A 29 -24.29 11.13 -8.25
N LEU A 30 -23.16 10.40 -8.29
CA LEU A 30 -22.74 9.53 -7.21
C LEU A 30 -22.39 10.34 -5.94
N THR A 31 -21.68 11.45 -6.08
CA THR A 31 -21.35 12.32 -4.93
C THR A 31 -22.60 12.94 -4.32
N GLN A 32 -23.59 13.33 -5.14
CA GLN A 32 -24.90 13.80 -4.67
C GLN A 32 -25.68 12.70 -3.96
N ALA A 33 -25.66 11.46 -4.48
CA ALA A 33 -26.30 10.32 -3.84
C ALA A 33 -25.71 10.05 -2.45
N MET A 34 -24.37 10.06 -2.33
CA MET A 34 -23.67 9.94 -1.04
C MET A 34 -24.06 11.04 -0.07
N CYS A 35 -24.14 12.29 -0.54
CA CYS A 35 -24.60 13.43 0.25
C CYS A 35 -26.03 13.23 0.78
N ARG A 36 -26.94 12.63 -0.01
CA ARG A 36 -28.31 12.34 0.46
C ARG A 36 -28.37 11.14 1.42
N LEU A 37 -27.51 10.14 1.21
CA LEU A 37 -27.46 8.94 2.06
C LEU A 37 -26.82 9.21 3.42
N GLN A 38 -26.08 10.30 3.61
CA GLN A 38 -25.35 10.57 4.86
C GLN A 38 -26.26 10.65 6.10
N ASP A 39 -27.53 11.04 5.92
CA ASP A 39 -28.57 11.11 6.96
C ASP A 39 -29.15 9.73 7.34
N ARG A 40 -28.66 8.66 6.72
CA ARG A 40 -29.01 7.26 6.98
C ARG A 40 -27.71 6.47 7.22
N PRO A 41 -27.15 6.53 8.45
CA PRO A 41 -25.81 6.02 8.75
C PRO A 41 -25.57 4.57 8.33
N VAL A 42 -26.56 3.69 8.49
CA VAL A 42 -26.46 2.27 8.13
C VAL A 42 -26.31 2.08 6.61
N LEU A 43 -27.18 2.72 5.81
CA LEU A 43 -27.12 2.63 4.34
C LEU A 43 -25.84 3.29 3.81
N PHE A 44 -25.47 4.43 4.37
CA PHE A 44 -24.22 5.12 4.02
C PHE A 44 -23.01 4.21 4.27
N LYS A 45 -22.96 3.55 5.43
CA LYS A 45 -21.89 2.61 5.77
C LYS A 45 -21.83 1.45 4.78
N TYR A 46 -22.96 0.83 4.43
CA TYR A 46 -22.98 -0.26 3.46
C TYR A 46 -22.45 0.16 2.08
N VAL A 47 -22.76 1.38 1.62
CA VAL A 47 -22.21 1.88 0.36
C VAL A 47 -20.70 2.13 0.45
N ILE A 48 -20.21 2.69 1.55
CA ILE A 48 -18.77 2.86 1.79
C ILE A 48 -18.05 1.52 1.84
N ASP A 49 -18.62 0.53 2.54
CA ASP A 49 -18.03 -0.80 2.65
C ASP A 49 -17.97 -1.49 1.26
N GLU A 50 -19.03 -1.40 0.44
CA GLU A 50 -19.02 -1.93 -0.94
C GLU A 50 -17.99 -1.21 -1.84
N TYR A 51 -17.90 0.12 -1.70
CA TYR A 51 -16.89 0.91 -2.42
C TYR A 51 -15.48 0.45 -2.06
N CYS A 52 -15.21 0.25 -0.76
CA CYS A 52 -13.92 -0.25 -0.28
C CYS A 52 -13.59 -1.64 -0.84
N ILE A 53 -14.57 -2.56 -0.88
CA ILE A 53 -14.41 -3.90 -1.46
C ILE A 53 -14.03 -3.81 -2.94
N SER A 54 -14.77 -3.00 -3.69
CA SER A 54 -14.54 -2.82 -5.14
C SER A 54 -13.17 -2.19 -5.39
N ARG A 55 -12.81 -1.16 -4.63
CA ARG A 55 -11.49 -0.52 -4.78
C ARG A 55 -10.32 -1.38 -4.37
N ARG A 56 -10.46 -2.14 -3.28
CA ARG A 56 -9.44 -3.11 -2.87
C ARG A 56 -9.14 -4.09 -4.00
N ALA A 57 -10.17 -4.61 -4.67
CA ALA A 57 -9.99 -5.53 -5.79
C ALA A 57 -9.23 -4.89 -6.96
N VAL A 58 -9.57 -3.64 -7.32
CA VAL A 58 -8.87 -2.87 -8.35
C VAL A 58 -7.40 -2.65 -7.97
N LEU A 59 -7.14 -2.13 -6.77
CA LEU A 59 -5.78 -1.82 -6.28
C LEU A 59 -4.90 -3.08 -6.25
N VAL A 60 -5.44 -4.21 -5.80
CA VAL A 60 -4.74 -5.50 -5.82
C VAL A 60 -4.45 -5.94 -7.25
N GLY A 61 -5.42 -5.83 -8.16
CA GLY A 61 -5.24 -6.13 -9.58
C GLY A 61 -4.11 -5.30 -10.20
N GLU A 62 -4.15 -3.98 -10.02
CA GLU A 62 -3.11 -3.07 -10.51
C GLU A 62 -1.74 -3.37 -9.92
N PHE A 63 -1.68 -3.77 -8.64
CA PHE A 63 -0.41 -4.15 -8.01
C PHE A 63 0.18 -5.40 -8.66
N ILE A 64 -0.63 -6.45 -8.83
CA ILE A 64 -0.20 -7.69 -9.49
C ILE A 64 0.20 -7.44 -10.95
N ASP A 65 -0.49 -6.54 -11.63
CA ASP A 65 -0.20 -6.16 -13.01
C ASP A 65 1.12 -5.43 -13.10
N ALA A 66 1.38 -4.45 -12.24
CA ALA A 66 2.68 -3.78 -12.18
C ALA A 66 3.82 -4.77 -11.90
N LEU A 67 3.58 -5.78 -11.06
CA LEU A 67 4.56 -6.81 -10.75
C LEU A 67 4.82 -7.74 -11.94
N THR A 68 3.77 -8.22 -12.61
CA THR A 68 3.85 -9.37 -13.54
C THR A 68 3.70 -9.02 -15.02
N ARG A 69 2.92 -7.99 -15.35
CA ARG A 69 2.63 -7.53 -16.72
C ARG A 69 3.33 -6.23 -17.10
N GLY A 70 3.63 -5.38 -16.11
CA GLY A 70 4.12 -4.03 -16.33
C GLY A 70 2.99 -3.06 -16.70
N GLY A 71 3.36 -1.87 -17.19
CA GLY A 71 2.39 -0.86 -17.62
C GLY A 71 1.75 -1.16 -18.99
N PRO A 72 0.93 -0.23 -19.52
CA PRO A 72 0.28 -0.40 -20.82
C PRO A 72 1.29 -0.78 -21.91
N SER A 73 0.96 -1.80 -22.71
CA SER A 73 1.86 -2.37 -23.73
C SER A 73 3.19 -2.93 -23.18
N GLY A 74 3.25 -3.27 -21.90
CA GLY A 74 4.46 -3.79 -21.24
C GLY A 74 5.46 -2.71 -20.82
N ASN A 75 5.06 -1.43 -20.81
CA ASN A 75 5.94 -0.31 -20.45
C ASN A 75 5.35 0.51 -19.28
N PRO A 76 6.09 0.67 -18.16
CA PRO A 76 7.39 0.06 -17.87
C PRO A 76 7.28 -1.47 -17.75
N ALA A 77 8.41 -2.17 -17.95
CA ALA A 77 8.48 -3.62 -17.85
C ALA A 77 8.00 -4.14 -16.47
N PRO A 78 7.53 -5.40 -16.38
CA PRO A 78 7.15 -6.02 -15.12
C PRO A 78 8.23 -5.90 -14.05
N ILE A 79 7.85 -5.51 -12.83
CA ILE A 79 8.82 -5.35 -11.73
C ILE A 79 9.54 -6.67 -11.43
N GLU A 80 8.86 -7.83 -11.56
CA GLU A 80 9.45 -9.16 -11.36
C GLU A 80 10.66 -9.45 -12.27
N MET A 81 10.77 -8.81 -13.44
CA MET A 81 11.97 -8.95 -14.29
C MET A 81 13.24 -8.39 -13.64
N ARG A 82 13.09 -7.50 -12.65
CA ARG A 82 14.19 -6.84 -11.94
C ARG A 82 14.57 -7.53 -10.63
N ALA A 83 13.97 -8.69 -10.31
CA ALA A 83 14.23 -9.41 -9.07
C ALA A 83 15.70 -9.87 -8.86
N HIS A 84 16.51 -9.86 -9.91
CA HIS A 84 17.95 -10.13 -9.84
C HIS A 84 18.74 -9.00 -9.18
N ASP A 85 18.19 -7.78 -9.14
CA ASP A 85 18.72 -6.64 -8.41
C ASP A 85 17.79 -6.32 -7.22
N PRO A 86 18.14 -6.78 -6.00
CA PRO A 86 17.36 -6.56 -4.78
C PRO A 86 16.99 -5.09 -4.52
N HIS A 87 17.92 -4.17 -4.78
CA HIS A 87 17.74 -2.76 -4.45
C HIS A 87 16.74 -2.11 -5.41
N VAL A 88 16.93 -2.33 -6.71
CA VAL A 88 16.04 -1.80 -7.75
C VAL A 88 14.64 -2.40 -7.58
N TYR A 89 14.55 -3.72 -7.41
CA TYR A 89 13.27 -4.42 -7.24
C TYR A 89 12.45 -3.89 -6.07
N VAL A 90 13.05 -3.75 -4.88
CA VAL A 90 12.34 -3.20 -3.71
C VAL A 90 12.00 -1.73 -3.92
N THR A 91 12.89 -0.96 -4.54
CA THR A 91 12.62 0.45 -4.88
C THR A 91 11.38 0.57 -5.76
N ASP A 92 11.29 -0.21 -6.83
CA ASP A 92 10.16 -0.14 -7.76
C ASP A 92 8.82 -0.50 -7.11
N ILE A 93 8.80 -1.52 -6.25
CA ILE A 93 7.61 -1.86 -5.46
C ILE A 93 7.18 -0.68 -4.58
N LEU A 94 8.13 -0.09 -3.84
CA LEU A 94 7.83 1.00 -2.91
C LEU A 94 7.44 2.30 -3.65
N VAL A 95 8.05 2.57 -4.80
CA VAL A 95 7.67 3.69 -5.70
C VAL A 95 6.25 3.50 -6.20
N TRP A 96 5.87 2.28 -6.61
CA TRP A 96 4.52 1.99 -7.07
C TRP A 96 3.49 2.27 -5.96
N LEU A 97 3.74 1.77 -4.74
CA LEU A 97 2.88 2.03 -3.58
C LEU A 97 2.74 3.54 -3.30
N ASN A 98 3.85 4.25 -3.31
CA ASN A 98 3.89 5.69 -3.04
C ASN A 98 3.16 6.53 -4.10
N LYS A 99 2.87 5.96 -5.28
CA LYS A 99 2.04 6.58 -6.33
C LYS A 99 0.57 6.15 -6.22
N ALA A 100 0.29 4.87 -5.98
CA ALA A 100 -1.06 4.33 -5.97
C ALA A 100 -1.88 4.81 -4.75
N ILE A 101 -1.27 4.87 -3.57
CA ILE A 101 -1.96 5.20 -2.31
C ILE A 101 -2.56 6.63 -2.33
N PRO A 102 -1.85 7.69 -2.76
CA PRO A 102 -2.46 9.00 -2.93
C PRO A 102 -3.68 9.05 -3.85
N ILE A 103 -3.70 8.22 -4.91
CA ILE A 103 -4.80 8.16 -5.87
C ILE A 103 -6.05 7.59 -5.18
N GLU A 104 -5.91 6.50 -4.41
CA GLU A 104 -7.03 5.94 -3.65
C GLU A 104 -7.59 6.91 -2.61
N ASN A 105 -6.69 7.63 -1.92
CA ASN A 105 -7.11 8.65 -0.97
C ASN A 105 -7.89 9.78 -1.68
N GLN A 106 -7.40 10.25 -2.82
CA GLN A 106 -8.11 11.24 -3.64
C GLN A 106 -9.49 10.74 -4.09
N ASN A 107 -9.59 9.50 -4.55
CA ASN A 107 -10.86 8.92 -4.98
C ASN A 107 -11.88 8.85 -3.83
N LEU A 108 -11.45 8.45 -2.63
CA LEU A 108 -12.30 8.48 -1.44
C LEU A 108 -12.76 9.91 -1.11
N HIS A 109 -11.85 10.89 -1.12
CA HIS A 109 -12.18 12.29 -0.88
C HIS A 109 -13.19 12.83 -1.91
N LEU A 110 -13.07 12.44 -3.18
CA LEU A 110 -14.00 12.80 -4.24
C LEU A 110 -15.38 12.19 -4.00
N LEU A 111 -15.46 10.89 -3.66
CA LEU A 111 -16.71 10.17 -3.39
C LEU A 111 -17.56 10.86 -2.33
N VAL A 112 -16.92 11.34 -1.24
CA VAL A 112 -17.61 11.99 -0.12
C VAL A 112 -17.43 13.51 -0.11
N SER A 113 -17.07 14.12 -1.24
CA SER A 113 -16.77 15.55 -1.35
C SER A 113 -17.92 16.44 -0.86
N LEU A 114 -19.17 16.05 -1.14
CA LEU A 114 -20.39 16.76 -0.73
C LEU A 114 -20.94 16.35 0.64
N CYS A 115 -20.31 15.40 1.35
CA CYS A 115 -20.75 14.96 2.67
C CYS A 115 -20.17 15.85 3.78
N ASN A 116 -20.99 16.17 4.79
CA ASN A 116 -20.70 17.11 5.88
C ASN A 116 -20.81 16.46 7.26
N LYS A 117 -20.29 15.23 7.42
CA LYS A 117 -20.33 14.50 8.71
C LYS A 117 -19.16 14.92 9.61
N GLU A 118 -19.39 15.02 10.91
CA GLU A 118 -18.34 15.34 11.90
C GLU A 118 -17.25 14.25 11.98
N ASP A 119 -17.62 13.00 11.75
CA ASP A 119 -16.76 11.80 11.76
C ASP A 119 -16.09 11.51 10.40
N LYS A 120 -16.18 12.44 9.43
CA LYS A 120 -15.67 12.24 8.06
C LYS A 120 -14.19 11.85 8.03
N SER A 121 -13.36 12.42 8.91
CA SER A 121 -11.93 12.09 8.97
C SER A 121 -11.70 10.63 9.37
N GLU A 122 -12.39 10.15 10.41
CA GLU A 122 -12.27 8.77 10.88
C GLU A 122 -12.78 7.78 9.82
N LEU A 123 -13.89 8.13 9.15
CA LEU A 123 -14.43 7.34 8.05
C LEU A 123 -13.44 7.19 6.90
N LEU A 124 -12.78 8.28 6.50
CA LEU A 124 -11.77 8.26 5.44
C LEU A 124 -10.56 7.40 5.84
N THR A 125 -10.07 7.54 7.07
CA THR A 125 -8.97 6.72 7.58
C THR A 125 -9.32 5.23 7.58
N ASN A 126 -10.51 4.86 8.06
CA ASN A 126 -10.97 3.47 8.10
C ASN A 126 -11.18 2.89 6.69
N ALA A 127 -11.78 3.66 5.78
CA ALA A 127 -11.96 3.28 4.39
C ALA A 127 -10.62 3.08 3.68
N MET A 128 -9.66 3.99 3.90
CA MET A 128 -8.32 3.90 3.32
C MET A 128 -7.56 2.66 3.81
N ALA A 129 -7.63 2.38 5.11
CA ALA A 129 -7.04 1.18 5.71
C ALA A 129 -7.65 -0.10 5.11
N SER A 130 -8.97 -0.11 4.89
CA SER A 130 -9.68 -1.21 4.24
C SER A 130 -9.26 -1.42 2.79
N ILE A 131 -9.13 -0.35 1.99
CA ILE A 131 -8.70 -0.45 0.58
C ILE A 131 -7.26 -1.01 0.50
N CYS A 132 -6.35 -0.51 1.35
CA CYS A 132 -4.95 -0.91 1.34
C CYS A 132 -4.68 -2.31 1.91
N GLU A 133 -5.64 -2.93 2.61
CA GLU A 133 -5.46 -4.23 3.25
C GLU A 133 -5.06 -5.33 2.24
N GLY A 134 -5.63 -5.27 1.04
CA GLY A 134 -5.44 -6.30 0.01
C GLY A 134 -4.02 -6.43 -0.51
N ILE A 135 -3.22 -5.36 -0.45
CA ILE A 135 -1.84 -5.35 -0.97
C ILE A 135 -0.79 -5.75 0.08
N CYS A 136 -1.15 -5.81 1.37
CA CYS A 136 -0.23 -6.08 2.48
C CYS A 136 0.45 -7.45 2.36
N HIS A 137 -0.33 -8.51 2.11
CA HIS A 137 0.20 -9.86 2.00
C HIS A 137 1.16 -10.06 0.81
N PRO A 138 0.80 -9.70 -0.45
CA PRO A 138 1.70 -9.85 -1.58
C PRO A 138 2.95 -8.94 -1.49
N LEU A 139 2.84 -7.78 -0.83
CA LEU A 139 3.98 -6.91 -0.52
C LEU A 139 4.96 -7.61 0.43
N LYS A 140 4.44 -8.12 1.55
CA LYS A 140 5.24 -8.77 2.59
C LYS A 140 6.01 -9.97 2.04
N ILE A 141 5.34 -10.87 1.31
CA ILE A 141 5.98 -12.06 0.70
C ILE A 141 7.17 -11.67 -0.18
N ARG A 142 7.00 -10.64 -1.02
CA ARG A 142 8.01 -10.24 -1.99
C ARG A 142 9.24 -9.62 -1.35
N ILE A 143 9.03 -8.68 -0.42
CA ILE A 143 10.14 -8.04 0.27
C ILE A 143 10.85 -9.06 1.18
N ASP A 144 10.11 -9.93 1.87
CA ASP A 144 10.69 -11.00 2.70
C ASP A 144 11.58 -11.95 1.88
N LYS A 145 11.13 -12.33 0.69
CA LYS A 145 11.93 -13.17 -0.21
C LYS A 145 13.27 -12.53 -0.57
N ILE A 146 13.27 -11.22 -0.84
CA ILE A 146 14.48 -10.48 -1.20
C ILE A 146 15.42 -10.30 -0.01
N LEU A 147 14.86 -9.96 1.16
CA LEU A 147 15.63 -9.81 2.39
C LEU A 147 16.33 -11.12 2.79
N ASN A 148 15.64 -12.26 2.65
CA ASN A 148 16.20 -13.56 2.98
C ASN A 148 17.22 -14.09 1.94
N ALA A 149 17.14 -13.62 0.69
CA ALA A 149 18.08 -14.03 -0.37
C ALA A 149 19.36 -13.18 -0.39
N SER A 150 19.31 -11.95 0.14
CA SER A 150 20.42 -11.00 0.10
C SER A 150 21.41 -11.26 1.25
N THR A 151 22.69 -11.40 0.95
CA THR A 151 23.74 -11.69 1.95
C THR A 151 24.72 -10.54 2.17
N GLN A 152 24.75 -9.54 1.28
CA GLN A 152 25.65 -8.40 1.35
C GLN A 152 25.10 -7.32 2.30
N SER A 153 25.84 -7.01 3.37
CA SER A 153 25.46 -6.03 4.38
C SER A 153 25.19 -4.64 3.81
N SER A 154 25.94 -4.20 2.80
CA SER A 154 25.75 -2.91 2.13
C SER A 154 24.40 -2.80 1.42
N SER A 155 24.02 -3.85 0.68
CA SER A 155 22.72 -3.94 -0.01
C SER A 155 21.56 -4.00 0.98
N LEU A 156 21.70 -4.79 2.05
CA LEU A 156 20.71 -4.86 3.12
C LEU A 156 20.50 -3.49 3.79
N TYR A 157 21.58 -2.78 4.13
CA TYR A 157 21.51 -1.44 4.69
C TYR A 157 20.76 -0.45 3.76
N ALA A 158 21.06 -0.49 2.47
CA ALA A 158 20.39 0.35 1.48
C ALA A 158 18.88 0.05 1.41
N ILE A 159 18.49 -1.23 1.40
CA ILE A 159 17.09 -1.67 1.40
C ILE A 159 16.38 -1.22 2.67
N THR A 160 17.00 -1.40 3.84
CA THR A 160 16.44 -0.96 5.13
C THR A 160 16.14 0.54 5.13
N ASN A 161 17.07 1.36 4.62
CA ASN A 161 16.87 2.80 4.52
C ASN A 161 15.75 3.18 3.53
N LEU A 162 15.63 2.46 2.41
CA LEU A 162 14.53 2.64 1.47
C LEU A 162 13.18 2.36 2.13
N ILE A 163 13.04 1.22 2.82
CA ILE A 163 11.80 0.86 3.53
C ILE A 163 11.47 1.94 4.56
N ARG A 164 12.45 2.43 5.33
CA ARG A 164 12.25 3.50 6.32
C ARG A 164 11.77 4.80 5.67
N TYR A 165 12.36 5.19 4.54
CA TYR A 165 11.95 6.39 3.81
C TYR A 165 10.52 6.28 3.29
N TYR A 166 10.18 5.17 2.60
CA TYR A 166 8.85 4.99 2.02
C TYR A 166 7.77 4.74 3.06
N LYS A 167 8.07 4.04 4.17
CA LYS A 167 7.18 3.97 5.34
C LYS A 167 6.77 5.36 5.81
N LYS A 168 7.73 6.28 5.95
CA LYS A 168 7.45 7.66 6.36
C LYS A 168 6.66 8.42 5.30
N SER A 169 6.94 8.22 4.01
CA SER A 169 6.24 8.90 2.91
C SER A 169 4.78 8.44 2.80
N ILE A 170 4.55 7.13 2.77
CA ILE A 170 3.23 6.49 2.67
C ILE A 170 2.39 6.79 3.92
N GLY A 171 3.02 6.79 5.11
CA GLY A 171 2.34 7.08 6.37
C GLY A 171 1.74 8.49 6.48
N LYS A 172 2.11 9.44 5.60
CA LYS A 172 1.49 10.77 5.53
C LYS A 172 0.10 10.76 4.87
N VAL A 173 -0.22 9.70 4.13
CA VAL A 173 -1.45 9.59 3.32
C VAL A 173 -2.37 8.51 3.89
N SER A 174 -1.80 7.39 4.32
CA SER A 174 -2.52 6.31 5.00
C SER A 174 -1.99 6.22 6.43
N GLU A 175 -2.65 6.90 7.36
CA GLU A 175 -2.33 6.78 8.78
C GLU A 175 -2.95 5.50 9.36
N GLY A 176 -2.13 4.66 9.98
CA GLY A 176 -2.58 3.42 10.62
C GLY A 176 -2.97 2.30 9.65
N GLY A 177 -3.78 1.36 10.16
CA GLY A 177 -4.22 0.17 9.42
C GLY A 177 -3.13 -0.89 9.20
N LEU A 178 -3.51 -1.97 8.51
CA LEU A 178 -2.64 -3.11 8.27
C LEU A 178 -1.41 -2.77 7.42
N LEU A 179 -1.52 -1.79 6.51
CA LEU A 179 -0.39 -1.38 5.66
C LEU A 179 0.73 -0.73 6.47
N ALA A 180 0.39 0.19 7.39
CA ALA A 180 1.37 0.83 8.26
C ALA A 180 2.07 -0.18 9.18
N LEU A 181 1.32 -1.17 9.69
CA LEU A 181 1.87 -2.29 10.45
C LEU A 181 2.81 -3.13 9.60
N THR A 182 2.37 -3.53 8.40
CA THR A 182 3.17 -4.34 7.45
C THR A 182 4.49 -3.65 7.10
N LEU A 183 4.47 -2.34 6.81
CA LEU A 183 5.69 -1.56 6.52
C LEU A 183 6.60 -1.43 7.75
N SER A 184 6.04 -1.40 8.96
CA SER A 184 6.81 -1.38 10.20
C SER A 184 7.49 -2.72 10.46
N GLU A 185 6.76 -3.83 10.32
CA GLU A 185 7.31 -5.18 10.44
C GLU A 185 8.42 -5.43 9.41
N LEU A 186 8.23 -4.99 8.16
CA LEU A 186 9.26 -5.12 7.12
C LEU A 186 10.51 -4.29 7.44
N GLN A 187 10.34 -3.09 8.00
CA GLN A 187 11.47 -2.26 8.44
C GLN A 187 12.23 -2.94 9.59
N GLU A 188 11.54 -3.34 10.65
CA GLU A 188 12.16 -4.00 11.82
C GLU A 188 12.90 -5.28 11.41
N LYS A 189 12.27 -6.10 10.56
CA LYS A 189 12.89 -7.32 10.04
C LYS A 189 14.11 -7.02 9.17
N SER A 190 14.04 -6.01 8.30
CA SER A 190 15.19 -5.61 7.48
C SER A 190 16.37 -5.14 8.32
N GLU A 191 16.11 -4.44 9.43
CA GLU A 191 17.13 -4.02 10.40
C GLU A 191 17.77 -5.22 11.08
N GLN A 192 16.96 -6.18 11.54
CA GLN A 192 17.45 -7.39 12.18
C GLN A 192 18.35 -8.21 11.23
N ILE A 193 17.90 -8.43 9.99
CA ILE A 193 18.67 -9.17 8.98
C ILE A 193 19.98 -8.45 8.65
N PHE A 194 19.94 -7.13 8.50
CA PHE A 194 21.13 -6.31 8.29
C PHE A 194 22.14 -6.46 9.43
N LEU A 195 21.69 -6.35 10.69
CA LEU A 195 22.57 -6.45 11.86
C LEU A 195 23.22 -7.83 11.96
N ILE A 196 22.48 -8.90 11.69
CA ILE A 196 23.02 -10.27 11.66
C ILE A 196 24.08 -10.41 10.57
N ALA A 197 23.81 -9.93 9.34
CA ALA A 197 24.76 -9.98 8.24
C ALA A 197 26.04 -9.18 8.54
N LEU A 198 25.90 -8.00 9.16
CA LEU A 198 27.02 -7.16 9.56
C LEU A 198 27.87 -7.84 10.64
N GLN A 199 27.24 -8.43 11.66
CA GLN A 199 27.94 -9.18 12.70
C GLN A 199 28.72 -10.36 12.12
N GLN A 200 28.14 -11.10 11.17
CA GLN A 200 28.81 -12.19 10.49
C GLN A 200 30.00 -11.71 9.67
N GLN A 201 29.86 -10.58 8.95
CA GLN A 201 30.94 -9.98 8.19
C GLN A 201 32.10 -9.54 9.09
N VAL A 202 31.80 -8.86 10.20
CA VAL A 202 32.81 -8.44 11.19
C VAL A 202 33.52 -9.65 11.80
N SER A 203 32.76 -10.67 12.21
CA SER A 203 33.33 -11.92 12.76
C SER A 203 34.29 -12.58 11.77
N ASN A 204 33.91 -12.69 10.50
CA ASN A 204 34.78 -13.26 9.45
C ASN A 204 36.07 -12.46 9.26
N CYS A 205 36.02 -11.12 9.32
CA CYS A 205 37.21 -10.28 9.26
C CYS A 205 38.12 -10.46 10.48
N LEU A 206 37.54 -10.58 11.68
CA LEU A 206 38.29 -10.78 12.93
C LEU A 206 38.94 -12.17 13.02
N VAL A 207 38.37 -13.19 12.37
CA VAL A 207 39.00 -14.52 12.28
C VAL A 207 40.14 -14.54 11.24
N ARG A 208 40.06 -13.69 10.21
CA ARG A 208 41.07 -13.55 9.15
C ARG A 208 42.10 -12.45 9.44
N VAL A 209 42.61 -12.38 10.67
CA VAL A 209 43.80 -11.57 10.94
C VAL A 209 44.99 -12.29 10.31
N GLU A 210 45.24 -12.03 9.03
CA GLU A 210 46.52 -12.33 8.42
C GLU A 210 47.59 -11.58 9.23
N THR A 211 48.65 -12.27 9.64
CA THR A 211 49.78 -11.61 10.28
C THR A 211 50.24 -10.47 9.37
N PRO A 212 50.34 -9.22 9.87
CA PRO A 212 50.74 -8.10 9.05
C PRO A 212 52.06 -8.44 8.35
N PRO A 213 52.20 -8.08 7.05
CA PRO A 213 53.43 -8.35 6.32
C PRO A 213 54.60 -7.67 7.06
N ARG A 214 55.80 -8.28 6.98
CA ARG A 214 56.96 -7.87 7.79
C ARG A 214 57.39 -6.41 7.58
N ASP A 215 56.93 -5.79 6.50
CA ASP A 215 57.16 -4.40 6.11
C ASP A 215 56.03 -3.44 6.54
N LEU A 216 54.97 -3.94 7.19
CA LEU A 216 53.81 -3.17 7.64
C LEU A 216 53.13 -2.38 6.50
N SER A 217 53.27 -2.82 5.24
CA SER A 217 52.55 -2.19 4.13
C SER A 217 51.03 -2.43 4.27
N PRO A 218 50.18 -1.44 3.93
CA PRO A 218 48.72 -1.54 4.04
C PRO A 218 48.11 -2.63 3.16
#